data_AF-A0AAW8Q1F1-F1
#
_entry.id   AF-A0AAW8Q1F1-F1
#
_cell.length_a   1.000
_cell.length_b   1.000
_cell.length_c   1.000
_cell.angle_alpha   90.00
_cell.angle_beta   90.00
_cell.angle_gamma   90.00
#
_symmetry.space_group_name_H-M   'P 1'
#
loop_
_entity.id
_entity.type
_entity.pdbx_description
1 polymer ?
#
loop_
_entity_poly.entity_id
_entity_poly.type
_entity_poly.pdbx_seq_one_letter_code
_entity_poly.pdbx_strand_id
1 'polypeptide(L)'
;MSDNQLPPITCQQCQCTADIEFSELYLELPEVHKFAAKEMGWFIDGKSCLCKMCFVENYNVWRLPTIKELKSLLWENPISNPEGDFEGVDEDFDPLDFDFDTDKFFTCPDGQEAYRLAFPDSELVFISSSQTKQSILGSTDTIDFKRGRQNWTNKERRVHIRLVRSKQADSSWNWGDPIEKRYLVSDCGEFVTDNRTGLQWKRQPEDERYSWISAQEAFPTIETIEEKIKKIND
;
A
#
# COMPACT_ATOMS: atom_id res chain seq x y z
N MET A 1 3.60 27.02 -38.97
CA MET A 1 3.20 26.74 -37.58
C MET A 1 2.56 25.38 -37.61
N SER A 2 3.32 24.32 -37.38
CA SER A 2 2.79 22.96 -37.35
C SER A 2 2.29 22.70 -35.94
N ASP A 3 0.97 22.64 -35.78
CA ASP A 3 0.32 22.22 -34.55
C ASP A 3 0.72 20.77 -34.25
N ASN A 4 1.80 20.59 -33.50
CA ASN A 4 2.19 19.33 -32.88
C ASN A 4 1.29 19.05 -31.66
N GLN A 5 -0.03 19.13 -31.83
CA GLN A 5 -0.96 18.63 -30.82
C GLN A 5 -1.01 17.11 -30.94
N LEU A 6 -0.54 16.42 -29.91
CA LEU A 6 -0.76 15.00 -29.76
C LEU A 6 -2.27 14.70 -29.74
N PRO A 7 -2.70 13.53 -30.23
CA PRO A 7 -4.09 13.13 -30.13
C PRO A 7 -4.52 13.07 -28.65
N PRO A 8 -5.77 13.46 -28.32
CA PRO A 8 -6.27 13.36 -26.97
C PRO A 8 -6.29 11.91 -26.49
N ILE A 9 -5.99 11.69 -25.21
CA ILE A 9 -6.19 10.39 -24.57
C ILE A 9 -7.67 10.16 -24.28
N THR A 10 -8.08 8.88 -24.33
CA THR A 10 -9.45 8.45 -24.03
C THR A 10 -9.44 7.40 -22.94
N CYS A 11 -10.31 7.53 -21.94
CA CYS A 11 -10.43 6.56 -20.86
C CYS A 11 -11.09 5.30 -21.40
N GLN A 12 -10.43 4.15 -21.26
CA GLN A 12 -10.95 2.88 -21.76
C GLN A 12 -12.24 2.46 -21.03
N GLN A 13 -12.43 2.87 -19.77
CA GLN A 13 -13.61 2.50 -18.98
C GLN A 13 -14.83 3.41 -19.21
N CYS A 14 -14.66 4.73 -19.21
CA CYS A 14 -15.77 5.68 -19.28
C CYS A 14 -15.81 6.55 -20.54
N GLN A 15 -14.84 6.37 -21.45
CA GLN A 15 -14.77 7.06 -22.74
C GLN A 15 -14.65 8.59 -22.66
N CYS A 16 -14.40 9.17 -21.48
CA CYS A 16 -14.03 10.58 -21.39
C CYS A 16 -12.69 10.83 -22.09
N THR A 17 -12.43 12.06 -22.51
CA THR A 17 -11.23 12.43 -23.25
C THR A 17 -10.48 13.57 -22.55
N ALA A 18 -9.16 13.61 -22.69
CA ALA A 18 -8.32 14.71 -22.22
C ALA A 18 -7.19 15.01 -23.20
N ASP A 19 -6.86 16.29 -23.37
CA ASP A 19 -5.72 16.72 -24.17
C ASP A 19 -4.40 16.41 -23.42
N ILE A 20 -3.36 16.02 -24.16
CA ILE A 20 -2.05 15.72 -23.59
C ILE A 20 -1.18 16.98 -23.67
N GLU A 21 -0.88 17.59 -22.54
CA GLU A 21 0.16 18.63 -22.44
C GLU A 21 1.49 17.97 -22.09
N PHE A 22 2.51 18.17 -22.93
CA PHE A 22 3.88 17.72 -22.64
C PHE A 22 4.46 18.53 -21.47
N SER A 23 4.91 17.85 -20.41
CA SER A 23 5.87 18.42 -19.46
C SER A 23 7.29 18.10 -19.97
N GLU A 24 8.16 19.11 -20.07
CA GLU A 24 9.47 19.14 -20.77
C GLU A 24 10.56 18.13 -20.31
N LEU A 25 10.25 17.13 -19.47
CA LEU A 25 11.25 16.28 -18.80
C LEU A 25 11.65 14.98 -19.54
N TYR A 26 11.24 14.77 -20.79
CA TYR A 26 11.17 13.42 -21.41
C TYR A 26 11.98 13.20 -22.71
N LEU A 27 13.20 13.70 -22.82
CA LEU A 27 14.02 13.44 -24.02
C LEU A 27 15.03 12.29 -23.91
N GLU A 28 15.12 11.58 -22.78
CA GLU A 28 16.07 10.47 -22.66
C GLU A 28 15.43 9.24 -22.00
N LEU A 29 14.89 8.32 -22.82
CA LEU A 29 14.92 6.84 -22.69
C LEU A 29 13.79 6.19 -23.53
N PRO A 30 14.08 5.29 -24.50
CA PRO A 30 13.07 4.83 -25.48
C PRO A 30 12.08 3.75 -25.01
N GLU A 31 12.19 3.20 -23.79
CA GLU A 31 11.44 1.98 -23.42
C GLU A 31 10.69 2.04 -22.08
N VAL A 32 10.62 3.19 -21.41
CA VAL A 32 9.88 3.31 -20.15
C VAL A 32 9.20 4.67 -20.05
N HIS A 33 7.92 4.73 -20.42
CA HIS A 33 7.09 5.90 -20.12
C HIS A 33 6.62 5.85 -18.65
N LYS A 34 7.50 6.23 -17.72
CA LYS A 34 7.10 6.55 -16.35
C LYS A 34 6.63 8.00 -16.33
N PHE A 35 5.32 8.23 -16.33
CA PHE A 35 4.77 9.56 -16.10
C PHE A 35 5.05 9.96 -14.65
N ALA A 36 5.80 11.06 -14.48
CA ALA A 36 6.00 11.71 -13.20
C ALA A 36 4.63 12.18 -12.74
N ALA A 37 4.21 11.72 -11.56
CA ALA A 37 2.96 12.12 -10.95
C ALA A 37 3.01 13.60 -10.57
N LYS A 38 2.77 14.51 -11.53
CA LYS A 38 2.47 15.92 -11.27
C LYS A 38 1.41 16.41 -12.27
N GLU A 39 0.22 16.65 -11.70
CA GLU A 39 -0.94 17.42 -12.22
C GLU A 39 -1.95 16.83 -13.22
N MET A 40 -1.81 15.59 -13.71
CA MET A 40 -2.85 14.99 -14.57
C MET A 40 -3.30 13.66 -13.97
N GLY A 41 -4.51 13.61 -13.40
CA GLY A 41 -5.01 12.44 -12.67
C GLY A 41 -5.25 11.17 -13.49
N TRP A 42 -4.76 11.10 -14.72
CA TRP A 42 -4.92 9.94 -15.60
C TRP A 42 -3.82 8.91 -15.35
N PHE A 43 -4.21 7.64 -15.29
CA PHE A 43 -3.30 6.51 -15.17
C PHE A 43 -3.03 5.94 -16.56
N ILE A 44 -1.77 6.03 -17.00
CA ILE A 44 -1.30 5.48 -18.27
C ILE A 44 -0.15 4.52 -17.98
N ASP A 45 -0.39 3.24 -18.22
CA ASP A 45 0.61 2.18 -18.31
C ASP A 45 0.56 1.66 -19.75
N GLY A 46 1.62 1.11 -20.33
CA GLY A 46 1.75 0.85 -21.78
C GLY A 46 0.60 0.09 -22.48
N LYS A 47 -0.35 -0.49 -21.73
CA LYS A 47 -1.59 -1.12 -22.21
C LYS A 47 -2.90 -0.53 -21.65
N SER A 48 -2.85 0.36 -20.67
CA SER A 48 -4.00 0.83 -19.88
C SER A 48 -4.06 2.35 -19.82
N CYS A 49 -5.19 2.95 -20.18
CA CYS A 49 -5.46 4.39 -20.07
C CYS A 49 -6.78 4.62 -19.32
N LEU A 50 -6.69 5.04 -18.06
CA LEU A 50 -7.84 5.32 -17.20
C LEU A 50 -7.82 6.77 -16.73
N CYS A 51 -8.99 7.41 -16.71
CA CYS A 51 -9.13 8.71 -16.06
C CYS A 51 -9.05 8.57 -14.54
N LYS A 52 -8.78 9.70 -13.86
CA LYS A 52 -8.67 9.77 -12.39
C LYS A 52 -9.81 9.09 -11.66
N MET A 53 -11.03 9.34 -12.12
CA MET A 53 -12.23 8.84 -11.47
C MET A 53 -12.32 7.32 -11.59
N CYS A 54 -12.18 6.76 -12.79
CA CYS A 54 -12.20 5.32 -13.01
C CYS A 54 -11.02 4.62 -12.33
N PHE A 55 -9.84 5.25 -12.32
CA PHE A 55 -8.70 4.73 -11.59
C PHE A 55 -9.00 4.64 -10.09
N VAL A 56 -9.39 5.75 -9.46
CA VAL A 56 -9.75 5.77 -8.03
C VAL A 56 -10.87 4.79 -7.74
N GLU A 57 -11.90 4.72 -8.58
CA GLU A 57 -13.04 3.81 -8.42
C GLU A 57 -12.60 2.34 -8.41
N ASN A 58 -11.73 1.91 -9.33
CA ASN A 58 -11.24 0.53 -9.37
C ASN A 58 -10.46 0.14 -8.11
N TYR A 59 -9.73 1.08 -7.51
CA TYR A 59 -8.98 0.86 -6.27
C TYR A 59 -9.78 1.21 -5.01
N ASN A 60 -11.01 1.72 -5.13
CA ASN A 60 -11.92 2.01 -4.01
C ASN A 60 -12.71 0.75 -3.60
N VAL A 61 -12.03 -0.39 -3.55
CA VAL A 61 -12.59 -1.68 -3.16
C VAL A 61 -11.82 -2.18 -1.94
N TRP A 62 -12.54 -2.55 -0.88
CA TRP A 62 -11.96 -3.19 0.29
C TRP A 62 -11.37 -4.54 -0.09
N ARG A 63 -10.09 -4.72 0.18
CA ARG A 63 -9.31 -5.91 -0.18
C ARG A 63 -8.42 -6.36 0.96
N LEU A 64 -7.92 -7.58 0.82
CA LEU A 64 -6.86 -8.06 1.68
C LEU A 64 -5.59 -7.22 1.47
N PRO A 65 -4.93 -6.81 2.57
CA PRO A 65 -3.64 -6.14 2.49
C PRO A 65 -2.53 -7.13 2.19
N THR A 66 -1.53 -6.69 1.44
CA THR A 66 -0.27 -7.41 1.30
C THR A 66 0.53 -7.36 2.61
N ILE A 67 1.55 -8.20 2.74
CA ILE A 67 2.41 -8.17 3.93
C ILE A 67 3.16 -6.84 4.05
N LYS A 68 3.52 -6.20 2.93
CA LYS A 68 4.18 -4.89 2.93
C LYS A 68 3.25 -3.79 3.46
N GLU A 69 1.98 -3.83 3.09
CA GLU A 69 0.97 -2.87 3.56
C GLU A 69 0.64 -3.09 5.04
N LEU A 70 0.49 -4.33 5.50
CA LEU A 70 0.31 -4.58 6.94
C LEU A 70 1.55 -4.16 7.74
N LYS A 71 2.75 -4.39 7.20
CA LYS A 71 4.00 -3.92 7.81
C LYS A 71 4.07 -2.41 7.88
N SER A 72 3.54 -1.68 6.89
CA SER A 72 3.61 -0.23 6.93
C SER A 72 2.85 0.33 8.12
N LEU A 73 1.82 -0.36 8.62
CA LEU A 73 1.12 0.01 9.85
C LEU A 73 1.94 -0.24 11.13
N LEU A 74 2.95 -1.11 11.08
CA LEU A 74 3.90 -1.22 12.18
C LEU A 74 4.69 0.09 12.27
N TRP A 75 4.85 0.60 13.48
CA TRP A 75 5.42 1.91 13.70
C TRP A 75 6.91 1.96 13.49
N GLU A 76 7.33 3.16 13.09
CA GLU A 76 8.72 3.59 13.05
C GLU A 76 8.78 4.94 13.77
N ASN A 77 9.69 5.01 14.75
CA ASN A 77 9.97 6.12 15.64
C ASN A 77 10.60 7.29 14.84
N PRO A 78 10.25 8.57 15.08
CA PRO A 78 10.98 9.72 14.52
C PRO A 78 12.46 9.81 14.93
N ILE A 79 12.95 8.95 15.85
CA ILE A 79 14.35 8.92 16.32
C ILE A 79 15.20 7.83 15.62
N SER A 80 14.61 6.85 14.93
CA SER A 80 15.35 5.74 14.29
C SER A 80 15.03 5.65 12.80
N ASN A 81 15.68 6.56 12.07
CA ASN A 81 15.71 6.68 10.62
C ASN A 81 16.44 5.49 9.95
N PRO A 82 15.89 4.80 8.94
CA PRO A 82 16.69 3.97 8.04
C PRO A 82 17.39 4.78 6.95
N GLU A 83 16.98 6.02 6.64
CA GLU A 83 17.77 6.92 5.77
C GLU A 83 19.06 7.41 6.47
N GLY A 84 19.32 6.98 7.71
CA GLY A 84 20.50 7.34 8.50
C GLY A 84 21.71 6.41 8.33
N ASP A 85 21.56 5.22 7.74
CA ASP A 85 22.66 4.25 7.60
C ASP A 85 22.88 3.75 6.15
N PHE A 86 22.26 4.40 5.14
CA PHE A 86 22.58 4.12 3.73
C PHE A 86 23.57 5.12 3.10
N GLU A 87 24.00 6.16 3.81
CA GLU A 87 25.19 6.93 3.42
C GLU A 87 26.46 6.19 3.88
N GLY A 88 26.87 5.16 3.13
CA GLY A 88 28.16 4.49 3.33
C GLY A 88 28.19 2.98 3.20
N VAL A 89 27.10 2.30 2.80
CA VAL A 89 27.17 0.87 2.47
C VAL A 89 27.75 0.69 1.07
N ASP A 90 28.92 0.06 1.04
CA ASP A 90 29.65 -0.36 -0.16
C ASP A 90 28.74 -1.07 -1.18
N GLU A 91 29.07 -0.95 -2.47
CA GLU A 91 28.34 -1.59 -3.59
C GLU A 91 28.29 -3.13 -3.50
N ASP A 92 29.06 -3.74 -2.58
CA ASP A 92 29.08 -5.17 -2.26
C ASP A 92 28.15 -5.56 -1.08
N PHE A 93 27.27 -4.66 -0.63
CA PHE A 93 26.32 -4.95 0.45
C PHE A 93 25.31 -6.04 0.03
N ASP A 94 25.51 -7.27 0.50
CA ASP A 94 24.55 -8.37 0.37
C ASP A 94 23.40 -8.16 1.39
N PRO A 95 22.16 -7.90 0.94
CA PRO A 95 21.01 -7.71 1.82
C PRO A 95 20.67 -8.94 2.68
N LEU A 96 21.33 -10.08 2.46
CA LEU A 96 21.16 -11.32 3.22
C LEU A 96 22.14 -11.49 4.39
N ASP A 97 23.20 -10.69 4.47
CA ASP A 97 24.25 -10.80 5.51
C ASP A 97 24.06 -9.79 6.68
N PHE A 98 23.09 -8.88 6.57
CA PHE A 98 22.74 -7.97 7.66
C PHE A 98 21.69 -8.61 8.57
N ASP A 99 22.11 -9.06 9.76
CA ASP A 99 21.21 -9.51 10.82
C ASP A 99 20.49 -8.30 11.42
N PHE A 100 19.50 -7.81 10.68
CA PHE A 100 18.66 -6.68 11.04
C PHE A 100 17.83 -7.12 12.25
N ASP A 101 18.17 -6.65 13.45
CA ASP A 101 17.45 -6.93 14.69
C ASP A 101 16.11 -6.17 14.70
N THR A 102 15.17 -6.70 13.92
CA THR A 102 13.80 -6.20 13.75
C THR A 102 13.05 -6.09 15.08
N ASP A 103 13.49 -6.76 16.15
CA ASP A 103 12.86 -6.70 17.46
C ASP A 103 13.08 -5.33 18.17
N LYS A 104 13.99 -4.46 17.71
CA LYS A 104 14.25 -3.13 18.31
C LYS A 104 13.39 -1.97 17.80
N PHE A 105 12.67 -2.14 16.68
CA PHE A 105 11.95 -1.03 16.02
C PHE A 105 10.61 -0.65 16.70
N PHE A 106 10.06 -1.47 17.60
CA PHE A 106 8.62 -1.46 17.90
C PHE A 106 8.15 -0.84 19.24
N THR A 107 8.98 -0.05 19.93
CA THR A 107 8.68 0.37 21.32
C THR A 107 8.44 1.87 21.55
N CYS A 108 8.26 2.69 20.50
CA CYS A 108 7.95 4.12 20.67
C CYS A 108 6.52 4.34 21.22
N PRO A 109 6.33 4.95 22.41
CA PRO A 109 5.02 5.15 23.01
C PRO A 109 4.08 6.04 22.19
N ASP A 110 4.61 7.10 21.57
CA ASP A 110 3.79 8.06 20.80
C ASP A 110 3.23 7.44 19.52
N GLY A 111 4.03 6.57 18.90
CA GLY A 111 3.56 5.69 17.84
C GLY A 111 2.39 4.87 18.36
N GLN A 112 2.62 4.01 19.36
CA GLN A 112 1.61 3.11 19.94
C GLN A 112 0.28 3.81 20.23
N GLU A 113 0.34 5.02 20.79
CA GLU A 113 -0.85 5.83 21.05
C GLU A 113 -1.54 6.31 19.77
N ALA A 114 -0.79 6.80 18.77
CA ALA A 114 -1.35 7.29 17.50
C ALA A 114 -2.17 6.22 16.75
N TYR A 115 -1.71 4.96 16.67
CA TYR A 115 -2.55 3.89 16.09
C TYR A 115 -3.67 3.51 17.01
N ARG A 116 -3.49 3.48 18.35
CA ARG A 116 -4.59 3.12 19.25
C ARG A 116 -5.75 4.11 19.12
N LEU A 117 -5.45 5.38 18.86
CA LEU A 117 -6.44 6.41 18.53
C LEU A 117 -7.07 6.18 17.15
N ALA A 118 -6.27 5.79 16.16
CA ALA A 118 -6.73 5.51 14.80
C ALA A 118 -7.56 4.21 14.69
N PHE A 119 -7.17 3.16 15.39
CA PHE A 119 -7.67 1.79 15.36
C PHE A 119 -8.04 1.38 16.79
N PRO A 120 -9.29 1.64 17.20
CA PRO A 120 -9.71 1.48 18.60
C PRO A 120 -10.02 0.02 18.98
N ASP A 121 -9.82 -0.94 18.08
CA ASP A 121 -10.06 -2.35 18.35
C ASP A 121 -8.95 -3.00 19.20
N SER A 122 -9.32 -4.10 19.87
CA SER A 122 -8.41 -4.89 20.71
C SER A 122 -7.65 -5.96 19.93
N GLU A 123 -7.91 -6.10 18.63
CA GLU A 123 -7.30 -7.13 17.81
C GLU A 123 -5.93 -6.67 17.33
N LEU A 124 -4.94 -7.52 17.55
CA LEU A 124 -3.54 -7.17 17.34
C LEU A 124 -2.87 -8.13 16.36
N VAL A 125 -3.61 -9.08 15.77
CA VAL A 125 -3.04 -10.03 14.81
C VAL A 125 -3.87 -10.06 13.55
N PHE A 126 -3.27 -9.65 12.44
CA PHE A 126 -3.93 -9.60 11.13
C PHE A 126 -3.15 -10.40 10.10
N ILE A 127 -3.88 -11.01 9.17
CA ILE A 127 -3.33 -11.85 8.11
C ILE A 127 -3.17 -11.08 6.80
N SER A 128 -2.10 -11.38 6.06
CA SER A 128 -1.85 -10.78 4.74
C SER A 128 -2.37 -11.66 3.59
N SER A 129 -2.59 -11.05 2.42
CA SER A 129 -2.83 -11.76 1.16
C SER A 129 -1.56 -12.42 0.61
N SER A 130 -0.38 -11.94 1.01
CA SER A 130 0.89 -12.40 0.47
C SER A 130 1.18 -13.84 0.87
N GLN A 131 1.62 -14.65 -0.10
CA GLN A 131 2.12 -15.98 0.19
C GLN A 131 3.44 -15.86 0.97
N THR A 132 3.58 -16.61 2.06
CA THR A 132 4.83 -16.62 2.82
C THR A 132 5.96 -17.15 1.96
N LYS A 133 7.13 -16.51 2.05
CA LYS A 133 8.36 -16.97 1.39
C LYS A 133 9.03 -18.12 2.15
N GLN A 134 8.56 -18.43 3.36
CA GLN A 134 9.14 -19.49 4.17
C GLN A 134 8.74 -20.87 3.66
N SER A 135 9.67 -21.82 3.78
CA SER A 135 9.54 -23.21 3.35
C SER A 135 8.64 -24.08 4.24
N ILE A 136 8.01 -23.49 5.27
CA ILE A 136 7.12 -24.21 6.18
C ILE A 136 5.76 -24.37 5.48
N LEU A 137 5.56 -25.55 4.89
CA LEU A 137 4.33 -25.94 4.21
C LEU A 137 3.11 -25.67 5.10
N GLY A 138 2.14 -24.89 4.59
CA GLY A 138 0.90 -24.60 5.31
C GLY A 138 0.94 -23.39 6.26
N SER A 139 1.96 -22.54 6.18
CA SER A 139 2.02 -21.29 6.94
C SER A 139 1.66 -20.04 6.11
N THR A 140 1.31 -18.96 6.81
CA THR A 140 0.96 -17.65 6.25
C THR A 140 1.52 -16.52 7.10
N ASP A 141 1.83 -15.40 6.48
CA ASP A 141 2.38 -14.22 7.14
C ASP A 141 1.29 -13.40 7.81
N THR A 142 1.54 -13.09 9.07
CA THR A 142 0.70 -12.24 9.92
C THR A 142 1.53 -11.12 10.52
N ILE A 143 0.87 -10.04 10.90
CA ILE A 143 1.49 -9.00 11.73
C ILE A 143 0.87 -9.05 13.11
N ASP A 144 1.72 -9.14 14.14
CA ASP A 144 1.35 -9.09 15.55
C ASP A 144 1.69 -7.70 16.11
N PHE A 145 0.71 -6.79 16.12
CA PHE A 145 0.79 -5.44 16.66
C PHE A 145 1.03 -5.42 18.18
N LYS A 146 0.76 -6.51 18.91
CA LYS A 146 1.09 -6.59 20.34
C LYS A 146 2.59 -6.71 20.56
N ARG A 147 3.23 -7.51 19.70
CA ARG A 147 4.68 -7.72 19.70
C ARG A 147 5.42 -6.75 18.77
N GLY A 148 4.66 -6.02 17.95
CA GLY A 148 5.15 -5.14 16.92
C GLY A 148 5.74 -5.83 15.70
N ARG A 149 5.71 -7.15 15.55
CA ARG A 149 6.52 -7.83 14.51
C ARG A 149 5.72 -8.67 13.53
N GLN A 150 6.32 -8.96 12.38
CA GLN A 150 5.84 -10.04 11.53
C GLN A 150 5.98 -11.37 12.27
N ASN A 151 4.95 -12.19 12.17
CA ASN A 151 4.91 -13.54 12.67
C ASN A 151 4.28 -14.45 11.63
N TRP A 152 4.38 -15.75 11.84
CA TRP A 152 3.86 -16.77 10.96
C TRP A 152 2.85 -17.61 11.71
N THR A 153 1.82 -18.05 10.99
CA THR A 153 0.80 -18.91 11.58
C THR A 153 0.30 -19.94 10.59
N ASN A 154 -0.43 -20.94 11.09
CA ASN A 154 -1.02 -21.97 10.25
C ASN A 154 -2.12 -21.35 9.37
N LYS A 155 -2.16 -21.69 8.08
CA LYS A 155 -3.18 -21.22 7.12
C LYS A 155 -4.62 -21.50 7.56
N GLU A 156 -4.84 -22.55 8.36
CA GLU A 156 -6.14 -22.91 8.93
C GLU A 156 -6.51 -22.10 10.17
N ARG A 157 -5.54 -21.41 10.79
CA ARG A 157 -5.81 -20.59 11.96
C ARG A 157 -6.73 -19.44 11.56
N ARG A 158 -7.85 -19.32 12.26
CA ARG A 158 -8.81 -18.23 12.07
C ARG A 158 -8.41 -17.00 12.88
N VAL A 159 -8.23 -15.88 12.20
CA VAL A 159 -7.90 -14.56 12.80
C VAL A 159 -8.82 -13.48 12.23
N HIS A 160 -8.86 -12.33 12.89
CA HIS A 160 -9.56 -11.17 12.34
C HIS A 160 -8.79 -10.58 11.16
N ILE A 161 -9.51 -9.89 10.28
CA ILE A 161 -8.96 -9.26 9.09
C ILE A 161 -9.21 -7.76 9.15
N ARG A 162 -8.17 -6.97 8.87
CA ARG A 162 -8.34 -5.55 8.58
C ARG A 162 -8.16 -5.33 7.09
N LEU A 163 -9.23 -4.86 6.45
CA LEU A 163 -9.19 -4.57 5.02
C LEU A 163 -8.55 -3.21 4.75
N VAL A 164 -7.89 -3.14 3.60
CA VAL A 164 -7.29 -1.94 3.04
C VAL A 164 -7.94 -1.64 1.69
N ARG A 165 -7.90 -0.38 1.27
CA ARG A 165 -8.24 0.04 -0.10
C ARG A 165 -7.32 1.17 -0.53
N SER A 166 -7.58 1.68 -1.73
CA SER A 166 -6.72 2.60 -2.48
C SER A 166 -5.47 1.90 -3.01
N LYS A 167 -4.89 2.49 -4.05
CA LYS A 167 -3.52 2.19 -4.45
C LYS A 167 -2.60 3.00 -3.57
N GLN A 168 -1.47 2.41 -3.18
CA GLN A 168 -0.43 3.14 -2.46
C GLN A 168 -0.02 4.37 -3.30
N ALA A 169 -0.08 5.54 -2.69
CA ALA A 169 0.27 6.82 -3.31
C ALA A 169 1.61 7.32 -2.77
N ASP A 170 2.16 8.35 -3.41
CA ASP A 170 3.32 9.05 -2.90
C ASP A 170 3.03 9.61 -1.50
N SER A 171 4.03 9.52 -0.62
CA SER A 171 3.86 9.89 0.77
C SER A 171 3.57 11.38 0.94
N SER A 172 2.54 11.71 1.71
CA SER A 172 2.26 13.08 2.16
C SER A 172 2.73 13.35 3.60
N TRP A 173 3.30 12.32 4.24
CA TRP A 173 3.84 12.34 5.59
C TRP A 173 5.26 11.75 5.57
N ASN A 174 6.26 12.51 5.96
CA ASN A 174 7.66 12.10 5.92
C ASN A 174 8.20 11.88 7.33
N TRP A 175 9.36 11.23 7.43
CA TRP A 175 10.07 11.10 8.70
C TRP A 175 10.32 12.46 9.35
N GLY A 176 10.03 12.56 10.65
CA GLY A 176 10.12 13.81 11.40
C GLY A 176 8.85 14.66 11.36
N ASP A 177 7.86 14.32 10.53
CA ASP A 177 6.54 14.92 10.63
C ASP A 177 5.84 14.51 11.93
N PRO A 178 4.96 15.35 12.48
CA PRO A 178 4.22 15.01 13.69
C PRO A 178 3.42 13.71 13.53
N ILE A 179 3.61 12.75 14.44
CA ILE A 179 3.05 11.40 14.34
C ILE A 179 1.51 11.42 14.39
N GLU A 180 0.92 12.40 15.08
CA GLU A 180 -0.52 12.61 15.15
C GLU A 180 -1.15 12.99 13.80
N LYS A 181 -0.35 13.46 12.84
CA LYS A 181 -0.82 13.77 11.47
C LYS A 181 -0.75 12.58 10.52
N ARG A 182 -0.19 11.44 10.96
CA ARG A 182 -0.06 10.26 10.12
C ARG A 182 -1.42 9.65 9.78
N TYR A 183 -2.29 9.53 10.78
CA TYR A 183 -3.58 8.86 10.64
C TYR A 183 -4.72 9.88 10.66
N LEU A 184 -5.40 10.04 9.52
CA LEU A 184 -6.61 10.86 9.43
C LEU A 184 -7.84 9.98 9.50
N VAL A 185 -8.56 10.06 10.62
CA VAL A 185 -9.87 9.40 10.79
C VAL A 185 -10.89 10.10 9.89
N SER A 186 -11.62 9.32 9.10
CA SER A 186 -12.73 9.80 8.27
C SER A 186 -13.86 10.44 9.10
N ASP A 187 -14.62 11.35 8.49
CA ASP A 187 -15.76 12.01 9.16
C ASP A 187 -16.84 11.03 9.63
N CYS A 188 -17.04 9.92 8.90
CA CYS A 188 -17.94 8.85 9.31
C CYS A 188 -17.37 7.95 10.42
N GLY A 189 -16.07 8.08 10.72
CA GLY A 189 -15.40 7.31 11.75
C GLY A 189 -15.21 5.83 11.43
N GLU A 190 -15.39 5.40 10.18
CA GLU A 190 -15.32 3.98 9.78
C GLU A 190 -13.96 3.57 9.22
N PHE A 191 -13.22 4.49 8.61
CA PHE A 191 -11.89 4.25 8.05
C PHE A 191 -10.88 5.33 8.42
N VAL A 192 -9.60 5.00 8.27
CA VAL A 192 -8.44 5.88 8.48
C VAL A 192 -7.67 5.98 7.18
N THR A 193 -7.23 7.19 6.83
CA THR A 193 -6.21 7.41 5.79
C THR A 193 -4.83 7.44 6.44
N ASP A 194 -3.91 6.57 6.02
CA ASP A 194 -2.50 6.61 6.40
C ASP A 194 -1.75 7.53 5.44
N ASN A 195 -1.46 8.76 5.87
CA ASN A 195 -0.82 9.79 5.04
C ASN A 195 0.60 9.43 4.58
N ARG A 196 1.23 8.43 5.19
CA ARG A 196 2.52 7.88 4.75
C ARG A 196 2.39 7.07 3.45
N THR A 197 1.29 6.35 3.28
CA THR A 197 1.11 5.39 2.18
C THR A 197 -0.01 5.78 1.23
N GLY A 198 -0.87 6.73 1.62
CA GLY A 198 -2.12 7.05 0.91
C GLY A 198 -3.17 5.95 1.01
N LEU A 199 -2.90 4.87 1.74
CA LEU A 199 -3.82 3.75 1.90
C LEU A 199 -4.92 4.10 2.89
N GLN A 200 -6.11 3.57 2.63
CA GLN A 200 -7.23 3.67 3.54
C GLN A 200 -7.50 2.33 4.21
N TRP A 201 -7.65 2.33 5.52
CA TRP A 201 -7.79 1.14 6.35
C TRP A 201 -9.12 1.18 7.09
N LYS A 202 -9.85 0.05 7.12
CA LYS A 202 -11.00 -0.06 8.03
C LYS A 202 -10.54 0.12 9.48
N ARG A 203 -11.27 0.92 10.26
CA ARG A 203 -10.97 1.16 11.68
C ARG A 203 -11.34 -0.02 12.54
N GLN A 204 -12.44 -0.69 12.23
CA GLN A 204 -12.80 -1.97 12.82
C GLN A 204 -12.37 -3.09 11.87
N PRO A 205 -11.82 -4.20 12.39
CA PRO A 205 -11.63 -5.38 11.59
C PRO A 205 -12.98 -6.02 11.24
N GLU A 206 -12.97 -6.99 10.33
CA GLU A 206 -14.13 -7.82 10.07
C GLU A 206 -14.53 -8.61 11.34
N ASP A 207 -15.83 -8.66 11.61
CA ASP A 207 -16.40 -9.34 12.79
C ASP A 207 -16.11 -10.84 12.78
N GLU A 208 -16.16 -11.45 11.60
CA GLU A 208 -15.85 -12.86 11.42
C GLU A 208 -14.33 -13.10 11.39
N ARG A 209 -13.94 -14.26 11.93
CA ARG A 209 -12.57 -14.74 11.81
C ARG A 209 -12.41 -15.62 10.58
N TYR A 210 -11.36 -15.39 9.82
CA TYR A 210 -11.07 -16.10 8.58
C TYR A 210 -9.76 -16.87 8.69
N SER A 211 -9.74 -18.07 8.11
CA SER A 211 -8.49 -18.74 7.73
C SER A 211 -7.88 -18.01 6.52
N TRP A 212 -6.61 -18.26 6.21
CA TRP A 212 -5.98 -17.65 5.03
C TRP A 212 -6.73 -17.97 3.73
N ILE A 213 -7.19 -19.22 3.61
CA ILE A 213 -7.89 -19.72 2.42
C ILE A 213 -9.25 -19.03 2.31
N SER A 214 -10.07 -19.09 3.36
CA SER A 214 -11.39 -18.44 3.37
C SER A 214 -11.32 -16.92 3.20
N ALA A 215 -10.24 -16.29 3.69
CA ALA A 215 -10.00 -14.87 3.48
C ALA A 215 -9.82 -14.53 1.99
N GLN A 216 -8.99 -15.30 1.28
CA GLN A 216 -8.73 -15.11 -0.15
C GLN A 216 -9.96 -15.39 -1.03
N GLU A 217 -10.86 -16.26 -0.56
CA GLU A 217 -12.14 -16.51 -1.23
C GLU A 217 -13.16 -15.38 -0.96
N ALA A 218 -13.17 -14.84 0.26
CA ALA A 218 -14.15 -13.85 0.68
C ALA A 218 -13.83 -12.42 0.18
N PHE A 219 -12.56 -12.08 0.05
CA PHE A 219 -12.12 -10.72 -0.24
C PHE A 219 -11.16 -10.67 -1.44
N PRO A 220 -11.26 -9.64 -2.29
CA PRO A 220 -10.31 -9.46 -3.37
C PRO A 220 -8.90 -9.18 -2.81
N THR A 221 -7.89 -9.38 -3.64
CA THR A 221 -6.51 -8.93 -3.41
C THR A 221 -6.12 -7.83 -4.41
N ILE A 222 -4.98 -7.17 -4.20
CA ILE A 222 -4.49 -6.18 -5.16
C ILE A 222 -4.26 -6.79 -6.54
N GLU A 223 -3.75 -8.03 -6.59
CA GLU A 223 -3.52 -8.77 -7.83
C GLU A 223 -4.83 -9.01 -8.58
N THR A 224 -5.90 -9.43 -7.89
CA THR A 224 -7.21 -9.64 -8.54
C THR A 224 -7.81 -8.35 -9.09
N ILE A 225 -7.58 -7.21 -8.42
CA ILE A 225 -8.01 -5.89 -8.90
C ILE A 225 -7.20 -5.51 -10.15
N GLU A 226 -5.88 -5.68 -10.11
CA GLU A 226 -5.01 -5.37 -11.25
C GLU A 226 -5.29 -6.26 -12.47
N GLU A 227 -5.57 -7.54 -12.26
CA GLU A 227 -6.02 -8.44 -13.33
C GLU A 227 -7.36 -8.01 -13.93
N LYS A 228 -8.31 -7.56 -13.10
CA LYS A 228 -9.59 -7.01 -13.57
C LYS A 228 -9.38 -5.76 -14.41
N ILE A 229 -8.51 -4.84 -13.96
CA ILE A 229 -8.17 -3.62 -14.71
C ILE A 229 -7.55 -4.00 -16.06
N LYS A 230 -6.60 -4.95 -16.08
CA LYS A 230 -5.99 -5.42 -17.33
C LYS A 230 -7.03 -5.95 -18.31
N LYS A 231 -8.03 -6.72 -17.85
CA LYS A 231 -9.11 -7.26 -18.70
C LYS A 231 -10.10 -6.22 -19.22
N ILE A 232 -10.24 -5.05 -18.57
CA ILE A 232 -11.02 -3.94 -19.14
C ILE A 232 -10.33 -3.38 -20.40
N ASN A 233 -9.02 -3.61 -20.51
CA ASN A 233 -8.16 -2.96 -21.48
C ASN A 233 -7.68 -3.91 -22.61
N ASP A 234 -8.10 -5.18 -22.60
CA ASP A 234 -7.95 -6.17 -23.68
C ASP A 234 -9.23 -6.24 -24.53
#